data_AF-A0A661ZUN7-F1
#
_entry.id   AF-A0A661ZUN7-F1
#
_cell.length_a   1.000
_cell.length_b   1.000
_cell.length_c   1.000
_cell.angle_alpha   90.00
_cell.angle_beta   90.00
_cell.angle_gamma   90.00
#
_symmetry.space_group_name_H-M   'P 1'
#
loop_
_entity.id
_entity.type
_entity.pdbx_description
1 polymer ?
#
loop_
_entity_poly.entity_id
_entity_poly.type
_entity_poly.pdbx_seq_one_letter_code
_entity_poly.pdbx_strand_id
1 'polypeptide(L)'
;MNNLKIRNICLKHIDIIFDDLVRKGLIDPESNFFSTAKQQAFKLCLHFLHPLIELSDVPSETHFDFFLHNSSLVTYTFFLDQSLDSLVNSQSTKVRSYQISAYLLLDYFRWLIKAHKSKLPFFYEYYKEQTNYLIIEKKWEYPQIYLSTYSSVKEIYKKEIILLFPLELYKITPLLKKLFTNYFSFISLADDLIDITFDINHHCLTYPIAMYYKLKGALPHSCEDLTPIIPQIVKILQDFLINIKKLEEDSLIIKENIFRIKSELSNRGIEL
;
A
#
# COMPACT_ATOMS: atom_id res chain seq x y z
N MET A 1 -5.89 -20.11 12.38
CA MET A 1 -7.24 -19.97 11.75
C MET A 1 -7.13 -20.37 10.28
N ASN A 2 -8.14 -21.01 9.66
CA ASN A 2 -8.05 -21.47 8.26
C ASN A 2 -7.92 -20.26 7.29
N ASN A 3 -6.84 -20.17 6.49
CA ASN A 3 -6.58 -19.10 5.51
C ASN A 3 -7.81 -18.81 4.63
N LEU A 4 -8.53 -19.86 4.24
CA LEU A 4 -9.78 -19.75 3.46
C LEU A 4 -10.86 -18.92 4.18
N LYS A 5 -10.96 -19.02 5.51
CA LYS A 5 -11.96 -18.29 6.30
C LYS A 5 -11.67 -16.79 6.28
N ILE A 6 -10.40 -16.39 6.42
CA ILE A 6 -10.05 -14.97 6.45
C ILE A 6 -10.11 -14.36 5.05
N ARG A 7 -9.69 -15.09 4.02
CA ARG A 7 -9.89 -14.70 2.62
C ARG A 7 -11.37 -14.39 2.32
N ASN A 8 -12.28 -15.23 2.82
CA ASN A 8 -13.73 -15.01 2.67
C ASN A 8 -14.21 -13.77 3.44
N ILE A 9 -13.61 -13.43 4.58
CA ILE A 9 -13.90 -12.18 5.31
C ILE A 9 -13.49 -10.97 4.48
N CYS A 10 -12.25 -10.95 3.94
CA CYS A 10 -11.80 -9.87 3.07
C CYS A 10 -12.69 -9.71 1.83
N LEU A 11 -13.07 -10.83 1.20
CA LEU A 11 -13.95 -10.80 0.02
C LEU A 11 -15.31 -10.19 0.37
N LYS A 12 -15.92 -10.64 1.47
CA LYS A 12 -17.20 -10.11 1.96
C LYS A 12 -17.13 -8.61 2.25
N HIS A 13 -16.04 -8.11 2.82
CA HIS A 13 -15.89 -6.65 3.04
C HIS A 13 -15.79 -5.89 1.72
N ILE A 14 -15.01 -6.39 0.76
CA ILE A 14 -14.90 -5.79 -0.57
C ILE A 14 -16.26 -5.79 -1.28
N ASP A 15 -17.02 -6.88 -1.19
CA ASP A 15 -18.37 -6.94 -1.76
C ASP A 15 -19.27 -5.85 -1.15
N ILE A 16 -19.29 -5.72 0.17
CA ILE A 16 -20.08 -4.68 0.87
C ILE A 16 -19.68 -3.26 0.43
N ILE A 17 -18.37 -2.99 0.32
CA ILE A 17 -17.85 -1.69 -0.12
C ILE A 17 -18.31 -1.41 -1.55
N PHE A 18 -18.11 -2.35 -2.47
CA PHE A 18 -18.44 -2.15 -3.89
C PHE A 18 -19.95 -2.08 -4.13
N ASP A 19 -20.76 -2.86 -3.42
CA ASP A 19 -22.22 -2.77 -3.48
C ASP A 19 -22.71 -1.39 -3.02
N ASP A 20 -22.08 -0.81 -1.99
CA ASP A 20 -22.39 0.55 -1.57
C ASP A 20 -21.97 1.59 -2.61
N LEU A 21 -20.78 1.46 -3.22
CA LEU A 21 -20.35 2.35 -4.31
C LEU A 21 -21.32 2.32 -5.50
N VAL A 22 -21.83 1.14 -5.87
CA VAL A 22 -22.86 0.98 -6.91
C VAL A 22 -24.15 1.66 -6.50
N ARG A 23 -24.62 1.41 -5.27
CA ARG A 23 -25.84 2.02 -4.73
C ARG A 23 -25.76 3.56 -4.68
N LYS A 24 -24.57 4.12 -4.48
CA LYS A 24 -24.31 5.57 -4.51
C LYS A 24 -24.14 6.12 -5.93
N GLY A 25 -24.15 5.29 -6.96
CA GLY A 25 -23.92 5.69 -8.35
C GLY A 25 -22.49 6.14 -8.63
N LEU A 26 -21.52 5.75 -7.79
CA LEU A 26 -20.12 6.13 -7.95
C LEU A 26 -19.37 5.21 -8.92
N ILE A 27 -19.88 4.01 -9.14
CA ILE A 27 -19.30 3.03 -10.05
C ILE A 27 -20.39 2.21 -10.74
N ASP A 28 -20.17 1.92 -12.02
CA ASP A 28 -21.07 1.10 -12.84
C ASP A 28 -20.66 -0.38 -12.72
N PRO A 29 -21.52 -1.27 -12.20
CA PRO A 29 -21.18 -2.68 -12.00
C PRO A 29 -20.87 -3.43 -13.30
N GLU A 30 -21.35 -2.95 -14.45
CA GLU A 30 -21.10 -3.57 -15.76
C GLU A 30 -19.80 -3.06 -16.41
N SER A 31 -19.13 -2.08 -15.80
CA SER A 31 -17.92 -1.49 -16.36
C SER A 31 -16.67 -2.35 -16.10
N ASN A 32 -15.75 -2.39 -17.06
CA ASN A 32 -14.44 -3.02 -16.85
C ASN A 32 -13.67 -2.37 -15.67
N PHE A 33 -13.88 -1.08 -15.45
CA PHE A 33 -13.31 -0.37 -14.30
C PHE A 33 -13.76 -0.98 -12.97
N PHE A 34 -15.04 -1.37 -12.84
CA PHE A 34 -15.54 -2.05 -11.65
C PHE A 34 -14.84 -3.37 -11.39
N SER A 35 -14.79 -4.26 -12.38
CA SER A 35 -14.17 -5.58 -12.22
C SER A 35 -12.69 -5.48 -11.85
N THR A 36 -11.94 -4.59 -12.52
CA THR A 36 -10.53 -4.38 -12.24
C THR A 36 -10.32 -3.76 -10.86
N ALA A 37 -11.06 -2.70 -10.52
CA ALA A 37 -10.93 -2.03 -9.23
C ALA A 37 -11.25 -2.98 -8.06
N LYS A 38 -12.31 -3.79 -8.20
CA LYS A 38 -12.70 -4.76 -7.16
C LYS A 38 -11.64 -5.82 -6.93
N GLN A 39 -11.05 -6.34 -8.00
CA GLN A 39 -9.96 -7.31 -7.92
C GLN A 39 -8.71 -6.71 -7.25
N GLN A 40 -8.34 -5.48 -7.60
CA GLN A 40 -7.15 -4.82 -7.02
C GLN A 40 -7.36 -4.46 -5.55
N ALA A 41 -8.51 -3.88 -5.19
CA ALA A 41 -8.85 -3.62 -3.80
C ALA A 41 -8.81 -4.89 -2.95
N PHE A 42 -9.32 -6.01 -3.48
CA PHE A 42 -9.23 -7.30 -2.81
C PHE A 42 -7.78 -7.79 -2.66
N LYS A 43 -6.95 -7.68 -3.71
CA LYS A 43 -5.52 -8.03 -3.66
C LYS A 43 -4.80 -7.24 -2.56
N LEU A 44 -5.03 -5.94 -2.48
CA LEU A 44 -4.44 -5.05 -1.47
C LEU A 44 -4.93 -5.39 -0.05
N CYS A 45 -6.22 -5.68 0.14
CA CYS A 45 -6.73 -6.15 1.43
C CYS A 45 -6.04 -7.44 1.88
N LEU A 46 -5.76 -8.37 0.96
CA LEU A 46 -5.00 -9.59 1.25
C LEU A 46 -3.52 -9.34 1.59
N HIS A 47 -2.97 -8.23 1.13
CA HIS A 47 -1.59 -7.84 1.42
C HIS A 47 -1.43 -7.15 2.75
N PHE A 48 -2.31 -6.19 3.05
CA PHE A 48 -2.13 -5.25 4.16
C PHE A 48 -2.97 -5.59 5.39
N LEU A 49 -4.22 -6.02 5.20
CA LEU A 49 -5.15 -6.27 6.31
C LEU A 49 -5.16 -7.74 6.74
N HIS A 50 -4.98 -8.66 5.80
CA HIS A 50 -5.03 -10.09 6.07
C HIS A 50 -3.96 -10.60 7.05
N PRO A 51 -2.69 -10.15 7.00
CA PRO A 51 -1.71 -10.46 8.05
C PRO A 51 -2.15 -9.96 9.43
N LEU A 52 -2.80 -8.79 9.49
CA LEU A 52 -3.26 -8.22 10.76
C LEU A 52 -4.40 -9.04 11.35
N ILE A 53 -5.31 -9.56 10.51
CA ILE A 53 -6.37 -10.46 10.96
C ILE A 53 -5.80 -11.79 11.48
N GLU A 54 -4.82 -12.37 10.80
CA GLU A 54 -4.19 -13.64 11.24
C GLU A 54 -3.48 -13.49 12.58
N LEU A 55 -2.73 -12.40 12.74
CA LEU A 55 -1.97 -12.09 13.94
C LEU A 55 -2.84 -11.46 15.05
N SER A 56 -4.12 -11.21 14.78
CA SER A 56 -5.08 -10.83 15.80
C SER A 56 -5.70 -12.09 16.43
N ASP A 57 -5.49 -12.30 17.72
CA ASP A 57 -5.96 -13.48 18.48
C ASP A 57 -7.50 -13.65 18.55
N VAL A 58 -8.31 -12.81 17.89
CA VAL A 58 -9.77 -12.81 18.05
C VAL A 58 -10.51 -12.50 16.75
N PRO A 59 -11.07 -13.50 16.05
CA PRO A 59 -12.07 -13.30 15.02
C PRO A 59 -13.46 -13.47 15.65
N SER A 60 -13.90 -12.45 16.40
CA SER A 60 -15.30 -12.35 16.86
C SER A 60 -16.04 -11.31 16.02
N GLU A 61 -17.36 -11.46 15.90
CA GLU A 61 -18.26 -10.52 15.20
C GLU A 61 -18.10 -9.07 15.67
N THR A 62 -17.62 -8.85 16.90
CA THR A 62 -17.28 -7.51 17.43
C THR A 62 -16.15 -6.80 16.67
N HIS A 63 -15.39 -7.48 15.82
CA HIS A 63 -14.32 -6.91 14.99
C HIS A 63 -14.72 -6.76 13.52
N PHE A 64 -15.93 -7.18 13.13
CA PHE A 64 -16.38 -7.07 11.74
C PHE A 64 -16.35 -5.61 11.26
N ASP A 65 -16.95 -4.70 12.04
CA ASP A 65 -16.94 -3.26 11.73
C ASP A 65 -15.52 -2.70 11.63
N PHE A 66 -14.64 -3.10 12.54
CA PHE A 66 -13.23 -2.71 12.50
C PHE A 66 -12.57 -3.12 11.19
N PHE A 67 -12.65 -4.39 10.81
CA PHE A 67 -12.01 -4.87 9.58
C PHE A 67 -12.71 -4.37 8.31
N LEU A 68 -14.03 -4.13 8.34
CA LEU A 68 -14.76 -3.51 7.23
C LEU A 68 -14.25 -2.09 6.98
N HIS A 69 -14.20 -1.23 8.00
CA HIS A 69 -13.73 0.14 7.83
C HIS A 69 -12.24 0.20 7.46
N ASN A 70 -11.40 -0.67 8.02
CA ASN A 70 -10.00 -0.74 7.56
C ASN A 70 -9.86 -1.28 6.13
N SER A 71 -10.78 -2.14 5.66
CA SER A 71 -10.87 -2.51 4.24
C SER A 71 -11.27 -1.32 3.38
N SER A 72 -12.15 -0.43 3.86
CA SER A 72 -12.47 0.84 3.20
C SER A 72 -11.26 1.77 3.12
N LEU A 73 -10.41 1.81 4.16
CA LEU A 73 -9.17 2.58 4.15
C LEU A 73 -8.16 2.04 3.12
N VAL A 74 -8.00 0.72 3.02
CA VAL A 74 -7.14 0.08 1.98
C VAL A 74 -7.71 0.34 0.58
N THR A 75 -9.03 0.24 0.42
CA THR A 75 -9.68 0.52 -0.87
C THR A 75 -9.55 2.00 -1.24
N TYR A 76 -9.59 2.89 -0.24
CA TYR A 76 -9.32 4.31 -0.42
C TYR A 76 -7.93 4.57 -0.99
N THR A 77 -6.87 3.93 -0.47
CA THR A 77 -5.51 4.18 -0.97
C THR A 77 -5.34 3.78 -2.43
N PHE A 78 -5.98 2.68 -2.85
CA PHE A 78 -6.05 2.31 -4.27
C PHE A 78 -6.68 3.39 -5.14
N PHE A 79 -7.87 3.89 -4.77
CA PHE A 79 -8.55 4.91 -5.57
C PHE A 79 -7.85 6.28 -5.50
N LEU A 80 -7.18 6.59 -4.39
CA LEU A 80 -6.34 7.76 -4.27
C LEU A 80 -5.19 7.70 -5.27
N ASP A 81 -4.45 6.58 -5.26
CA ASP A 81 -3.35 6.34 -6.19
C ASP A 81 -3.81 6.44 -7.65
N GLN A 82 -4.89 5.75 -8.02
CA GLN A 82 -5.50 5.84 -9.35
C GLN A 82 -6.01 7.24 -9.73
N SER A 83 -6.30 8.11 -8.76
CA SER A 83 -6.71 9.49 -9.02
C SER A 83 -5.54 10.44 -9.27
N LEU A 84 -4.37 10.09 -8.72
CA LEU A 84 -3.14 10.86 -8.82
C LEU A 84 -2.26 10.39 -9.98
N ASP A 85 -2.29 9.09 -10.26
CA ASP A 85 -1.56 8.53 -11.36
C ASP A 85 -2.17 8.99 -12.69
N SER A 86 -1.28 9.52 -13.53
CA SER A 86 -1.59 9.87 -14.91
C SER A 86 -2.06 8.68 -15.74
N LEU A 87 -1.92 7.46 -15.20
CA LEU A 87 -2.24 6.11 -15.70
C LEU A 87 -3.51 5.94 -16.50
N VAL A 88 -4.59 6.60 -16.11
CA VAL A 88 -5.82 6.49 -16.88
C VAL A 88 -5.87 7.63 -17.88
N ASN A 89 -5.58 7.32 -19.15
CA ASN A 89 -5.76 8.22 -20.30
C ASN A 89 -7.17 8.84 -20.37
N SER A 90 -8.13 8.29 -19.62
CA SER A 90 -9.45 8.87 -19.44
C SER A 90 -9.51 9.78 -18.21
N GLN A 91 -9.68 11.08 -18.47
CA GLN A 91 -10.04 12.08 -17.47
C GLN A 91 -11.27 11.66 -16.65
N SER A 92 -12.23 10.93 -17.24
CA SER A 92 -13.44 10.50 -16.54
C SER A 92 -13.13 9.47 -15.44
N THR A 93 -12.16 8.59 -15.66
CA THR A 93 -11.76 7.61 -14.65
C THR A 93 -11.03 8.28 -13.50
N LYS A 94 -10.15 9.25 -13.77
CA LYS A 94 -9.47 10.02 -12.71
C LYS A 94 -10.46 10.74 -11.80
N VAL A 95 -11.42 11.45 -12.39
CA VAL A 95 -12.48 12.14 -11.65
C VAL A 95 -13.29 11.14 -10.82
N ARG A 96 -13.65 9.99 -11.41
CA ARG A 96 -14.39 8.96 -10.70
C ARG A 96 -13.60 8.34 -9.55
N SER A 97 -12.33 8.01 -9.76
CA SER A 97 -11.43 7.52 -8.70
C SER A 97 -11.30 8.54 -7.56
N TYR A 98 -11.18 9.83 -7.87
CA TYR A 98 -11.17 10.89 -6.86
C TYR A 98 -12.48 10.97 -6.06
N GLN A 99 -13.64 10.87 -6.74
CA GLN A 99 -14.94 10.85 -6.07
C GLN A 99 -15.09 9.65 -5.14
N ILE A 100 -14.65 8.47 -5.58
CA ILE A 100 -14.67 7.25 -4.77
C ILE A 100 -13.71 7.37 -3.59
N SER A 101 -12.48 7.84 -3.79
CA SER A 101 -11.50 7.99 -2.71
C SER A 101 -11.99 8.99 -1.66
N ALA A 102 -12.51 10.14 -2.07
CA ALA A 102 -13.10 11.12 -1.17
C ALA A 102 -14.27 10.53 -0.36
N TYR A 103 -15.15 9.75 -1.02
CA TYR A 103 -16.27 9.08 -0.35
C TYR A 103 -15.80 8.09 0.73
N LEU A 104 -14.88 7.19 0.37
CA LEU A 104 -14.35 6.18 1.29
C LEU A 104 -13.61 6.80 2.47
N LEU A 105 -12.83 7.85 2.24
CA LEU A 105 -12.13 8.59 3.30
C LEU A 105 -13.11 9.26 4.26
N LEU A 106 -14.16 9.90 3.74
CA LEU A 106 -15.19 10.54 4.56
C LEU A 106 -15.96 9.52 5.40
N ASP A 107 -16.30 8.36 4.84
CA ASP A 107 -16.95 7.28 5.57
C ASP A 107 -16.06 6.74 6.69
N TYR A 108 -14.79 6.44 6.38
CA TYR A 108 -13.80 6.01 7.37
C TYR A 108 -13.63 7.04 8.50
N PHE A 109 -13.54 8.33 8.15
CA PHE A 109 -13.39 9.40 9.12
C PHE A 109 -14.62 9.55 10.04
N ARG A 110 -15.83 9.38 9.49
CA ARG A 110 -17.07 9.38 10.30
C ARG A 110 -17.10 8.23 11.29
N TRP A 111 -16.73 7.03 10.86
CA TRP A 111 -16.57 5.89 11.76
C TRP A 111 -15.54 6.18 12.84
N LEU A 112 -14.38 6.72 12.46
CA LEU A 112 -13.29 7.02 13.39
C LEU A 112 -13.70 8.05 14.45
N ILE A 113 -14.45 9.09 14.08
CA ILE A 113 -15.01 10.06 15.05
C ILE A 113 -15.93 9.36 16.05
N LYS A 114 -16.77 8.43 15.58
CA LYS A 114 -17.77 7.75 16.42
C LYS A 114 -17.12 6.72 17.35
N ALA A 115 -16.20 5.91 16.84
CA ALA A 115 -15.64 4.76 17.54
C ALA A 115 -14.30 5.05 18.25
N HIS A 116 -13.48 5.95 17.71
CA HIS A 116 -12.10 6.17 18.16
C HIS A 116 -11.71 7.65 18.14
N LYS A 117 -12.59 8.55 18.62
CA LYS A 117 -12.38 10.00 18.62
C LYS A 117 -11.00 10.45 19.14
N SER A 118 -10.48 9.79 20.18
CA SER A 118 -9.17 10.08 20.76
C SER A 118 -7.98 9.78 19.83
N LYS A 119 -8.19 8.99 18.77
CA LYS A 119 -7.18 8.61 17.77
C LYS A 119 -7.17 9.51 16.54
N LEU A 120 -8.09 10.48 16.43
CA LEU A 120 -8.14 11.42 15.30
C LEU A 120 -6.85 12.23 15.09
N PRO A 121 -6.16 12.74 16.13
CA PRO A 121 -4.89 13.45 15.93
C PRO A 121 -3.82 12.57 15.29
N PHE A 122 -3.71 11.31 15.72
CA PHE A 122 -2.79 10.35 15.12
C PHE A 122 -3.18 10.05 13.68
N PHE A 123 -4.46 9.80 13.38
CA PHE A 123 -4.89 9.58 11.99
C PHE A 123 -4.48 10.73 11.07
N TYR A 124 -4.61 11.98 11.54
CA TYR A 124 -4.21 13.15 10.78
C TYR A 124 -2.70 13.17 10.47
N GLU A 125 -1.84 12.75 11.40
CA GLU A 125 -0.40 12.63 11.17
C GLU A 125 -0.09 11.61 10.06
N TYR A 126 -0.73 10.44 10.12
CA TYR A 126 -0.59 9.38 9.12
C TYR A 126 -1.11 9.83 7.74
N TYR A 127 -2.29 10.45 7.69
CA TYR A 127 -2.87 11.00 6.47
C TYR A 127 -1.99 12.10 5.85
N LYS A 128 -1.48 13.02 6.69
CA LYS A 128 -0.59 14.10 6.25
C LYS A 128 0.71 13.55 5.69
N GLU A 129 1.32 12.56 6.34
CA GLU A 129 2.57 11.96 5.87
C GLU A 129 2.37 11.22 4.53
N GLN A 130 1.31 10.43 4.40
CA GLN A 130 0.94 9.79 3.12
C GLN A 130 0.77 10.82 2.01
N THR A 131 0.05 11.92 2.29
CA THR A 131 -0.21 12.98 1.32
C THR A 131 1.08 13.70 0.92
N ASN A 132 1.96 13.99 1.87
CA ASN A 132 3.27 14.60 1.60
C ASN A 132 4.13 13.72 0.71
N TYR A 133 4.14 12.40 0.98
CA TYR A 133 4.85 11.43 0.15
C TYR A 133 4.37 11.48 -1.29
N LEU A 134 3.06 11.31 -1.51
CA LEU A 134 2.44 11.32 -2.84
C LEU A 134 2.70 12.63 -3.60
N ILE A 135 2.66 13.78 -2.91
CA ILE A 135 2.99 15.07 -3.53
C ILE A 135 4.45 15.13 -3.95
N ILE A 136 5.38 14.67 -3.10
CA ILE A 136 6.82 14.75 -3.36
C ILE A 136 7.24 13.75 -4.44
N GLU A 137 6.63 12.57 -4.48
CA GLU A 137 6.85 11.55 -5.52
C GLU A 137 6.61 12.12 -6.92
N LYS A 138 5.59 12.97 -7.12
CA LYS A 138 5.30 13.57 -8.43
C LYS A 138 6.17 14.79 -8.78
N LYS A 139 7.16 15.17 -7.95
CA LYS A 139 8.07 16.31 -8.21
C LYS A 139 9.34 15.87 -8.94
N TRP A 140 9.18 15.24 -10.11
CA TRP A 140 10.25 14.68 -10.91
C TRP A 140 11.41 15.64 -11.16
N GLU A 141 11.13 16.91 -11.42
CA GLU A 141 12.15 17.94 -11.71
C GLU A 141 12.93 18.38 -10.46
N TYR A 142 12.51 17.95 -9.27
CA TYR A 142 13.09 18.33 -7.98
C TYR A 142 13.42 17.11 -7.10
N PRO A 143 14.22 16.13 -7.58
CA PRO A 143 14.51 14.89 -6.85
C PRO A 143 15.25 15.11 -5.54
N GLN A 144 15.95 16.24 -5.38
CA GLN A 144 16.57 16.65 -4.11
C GLN A 144 15.56 16.78 -2.96
N ILE A 145 14.31 17.13 -3.26
CA ILE A 145 13.25 17.23 -2.24
C ILE A 145 12.94 15.82 -1.72
N TYR A 146 12.70 14.87 -2.63
CA TYR A 146 12.52 13.45 -2.27
C TYR A 146 13.73 12.92 -1.51
N LEU A 147 14.94 13.22 -1.98
CA LEU A 147 16.16 12.79 -1.31
C LEU A 147 16.26 13.26 0.14
N SER A 148 15.90 14.52 0.40
CA SER A 148 15.98 15.10 1.74
C SER A 148 14.98 14.50 2.73
N THR A 149 13.91 13.86 2.26
CA THR A 149 12.79 13.41 3.10
C THR A 149 12.61 11.89 3.11
N TYR A 150 12.76 11.20 1.96
CA TYR A 150 12.32 9.82 1.75
C TYR A 150 13.39 8.86 1.18
N SER A 151 14.62 9.31 0.94
CA SER A 151 15.68 8.44 0.36
C SER A 151 16.38 7.49 1.32
N SER A 152 15.97 7.45 2.57
CA SER A 152 16.53 6.53 3.56
C SER A 152 15.74 5.23 3.57
N VAL A 153 16.44 4.09 3.70
CA VAL A 153 15.82 2.76 3.87
C VAL A 153 14.78 2.74 4.99
N LYS A 154 14.99 3.53 6.05
CA LYS A 154 14.07 3.64 7.19
C LYS A 154 12.75 4.30 6.83
N GLU A 155 12.67 5.01 5.72
CA GLU A 155 11.51 5.80 5.32
C GLU A 155 10.68 5.12 4.23
N ILE A 156 11.10 3.94 3.74
CA ILE A 156 10.42 3.25 2.62
C ILE A 156 8.95 2.95 2.93
N TYR A 157 8.64 2.46 4.14
CA TYR A 157 7.25 2.19 4.55
C TYR A 157 6.36 3.44 4.49
N LYS A 158 6.93 4.65 4.40
CA LYS A 158 6.14 5.87 4.37
C LYS A 158 5.31 6.04 3.10
N LYS A 159 5.65 5.32 2.02
CA LYS A 159 4.81 5.20 0.80
C LYS A 159 3.38 4.77 1.13
N GLU A 160 3.20 3.96 2.17
CA GLU A 160 1.91 3.39 2.56
C GLU A 160 1.65 3.58 4.07
N ILE A 161 2.16 4.66 4.67
CA ILE A 161 2.13 4.86 6.12
C ILE A 161 0.70 4.80 6.66
N ILE A 162 -0.28 5.36 5.95
CA ILE A 162 -1.68 5.38 6.41
C ILE A 162 -2.24 3.97 6.64
N LEU A 163 -1.73 2.95 5.93
CA LEU A 163 -2.12 1.55 6.09
C LEU A 163 -1.55 0.91 7.37
N LEU A 164 -0.64 1.58 8.09
CA LEU A 164 -0.19 1.20 9.43
C LEU A 164 -1.09 1.78 10.54
N PHE A 165 -1.93 2.78 10.24
CA PHE A 165 -2.86 3.34 11.23
C PHE A 165 -3.84 2.33 11.87
N PRO A 166 -4.34 1.28 11.17
CA PRO A 166 -5.13 0.23 11.81
C PRO A 166 -4.45 -0.40 13.02
N LEU A 167 -3.11 -0.46 13.03
CA LEU A 167 -2.36 -0.91 14.18
C LEU A 167 -2.60 0.03 15.36
N GLU A 168 -2.57 1.36 15.19
CA GLU A 168 -2.75 2.34 16.28
C GLU A 168 -4.12 2.25 16.98
N LEU A 169 -5.10 1.65 16.31
CA LEU A 169 -6.43 1.35 16.86
C LEU A 169 -6.46 0.04 17.64
N TYR A 170 -5.53 -0.88 17.37
CA TYR A 170 -5.37 -2.17 18.02
C TYR A 170 -4.39 -2.09 19.21
N LYS A 171 -4.45 -3.04 20.15
CA LYS A 171 -3.48 -3.12 21.26
C LYS A 171 -2.13 -3.64 20.75
N ILE A 172 -1.32 -2.75 20.16
CA ILE A 172 -0.05 -3.10 19.52
C ILE A 172 1.02 -3.48 20.55
N THR A 173 1.75 -4.56 20.25
CA THR A 173 3.06 -4.81 20.85
C THR A 173 4.16 -4.13 20.02
N PRO A 174 5.25 -3.63 20.62
CA PRO A 174 6.38 -3.08 19.87
C PRO A 174 6.95 -4.04 18.81
N LEU A 175 6.80 -5.35 19.02
CA LEU A 175 7.19 -6.40 18.07
C LEU A 175 6.33 -6.35 16.80
N LEU A 176 5.00 -6.31 16.95
CA LEU A 176 4.06 -6.25 15.83
C LEU A 176 4.28 -4.98 14.99
N LYS A 177 4.50 -3.83 15.63
CA LYS A 177 4.82 -2.59 14.91
C LYS A 177 6.08 -2.75 14.04
N LYS A 178 7.15 -3.33 14.60
CA LYS A 178 8.40 -3.58 13.86
C LYS A 178 8.20 -4.58 12.72
N LEU A 179 7.42 -5.63 12.93
CA LEU A 179 7.10 -6.62 11.90
C LEU A 179 6.41 -5.93 10.70
N PHE A 180 5.34 -5.19 10.97
CA PHE A 180 4.58 -4.49 9.92
C PHE A 180 5.40 -3.40 9.22
N THR A 181 6.26 -2.67 9.93
CA THR A 181 7.17 -1.70 9.30
C THR A 181 8.13 -2.38 8.32
N ASN A 182 8.74 -3.51 8.68
CA ASN A 182 9.64 -4.25 7.76
C ASN A 182 8.85 -4.88 6.60
N TYR A 183 7.69 -5.47 6.90
CA TYR A 183 6.84 -6.11 5.91
C TYR A 183 6.31 -5.11 4.87
N PHE A 184 5.83 -3.93 5.29
CA PHE A 184 5.38 -2.90 4.35
C PHE A 184 6.56 -2.32 3.59
N SER A 185 7.71 -2.06 4.24
CA SER A 185 8.90 -1.61 3.51
C SER A 185 9.33 -2.61 2.42
N PHE A 186 9.23 -3.91 2.70
CA PHE A 186 9.50 -4.96 1.72
C PHE A 186 8.51 -4.92 0.55
N ILE A 187 7.20 -4.85 0.84
CA ILE A 187 6.17 -4.78 -0.21
C ILE A 187 6.38 -3.53 -1.06
N SER A 188 6.45 -2.34 -0.46
CA SER A 188 6.55 -1.07 -1.18
C SER A 188 7.82 -1.01 -2.04
N LEU A 189 8.97 -1.48 -1.54
CA LEU A 189 10.20 -1.49 -2.34
C LEU A 189 10.18 -2.53 -3.47
N ALA A 190 9.55 -3.68 -3.25
CA ALA A 190 9.41 -4.69 -4.30
C ALA A 190 8.46 -4.21 -5.41
N ASP A 191 7.37 -3.54 -5.02
CA ASP A 191 6.43 -2.87 -5.92
C ASP A 191 7.13 -1.83 -6.79
N ASP A 192 7.94 -0.93 -6.18
CA ASP A 192 8.76 0.05 -6.91
C ASP A 192 9.70 -0.61 -7.95
N LEU A 193 10.20 -1.82 -7.68
CA LEU A 193 11.04 -2.55 -8.65
C LEU A 193 10.23 -3.21 -9.77
N ILE A 194 9.05 -3.73 -9.45
CA ILE A 194 8.16 -4.38 -10.43
C ILE A 194 7.62 -3.36 -11.43
N ASP A 195 7.34 -2.14 -10.95
CA ASP A 195 6.73 -1.05 -11.71
C ASP A 195 7.74 0.01 -12.17
N ILE A 196 9.04 -0.28 -12.08
CA ILE A 196 10.08 0.71 -12.35
C ILE A 196 10.03 1.35 -13.74
N THR A 197 9.69 0.58 -14.78
CA THR A 197 9.50 1.11 -16.14
C THR A 197 8.32 2.07 -16.20
N PHE A 198 7.25 1.71 -15.49
CA PHE A 198 6.05 2.50 -15.40
C PHE A 198 6.35 3.82 -14.68
N ASP A 199 7.04 3.78 -13.53
CA ASP A 199 7.41 4.95 -12.73
C ASP A 199 8.26 5.96 -13.53
N ILE A 200 9.27 5.48 -14.26
CA ILE A 200 10.11 6.34 -15.10
C ILE A 200 9.27 7.03 -16.18
N ASN A 201 8.42 6.29 -16.88
CA ASN A 201 7.59 6.84 -17.95
C ASN A 201 6.56 7.87 -17.48
N HIS A 202 6.17 7.79 -16.20
CA HIS A 202 5.16 8.67 -15.62
C HIS A 202 5.75 9.67 -14.63
N HIS A 203 7.08 9.79 -14.61
CA HIS A 203 7.81 10.76 -13.80
C HIS A 203 7.50 10.63 -12.29
N CYS A 204 7.38 9.40 -11.80
CA CYS A 204 7.21 9.09 -10.38
C CYS A 204 8.57 8.88 -9.73
N LEU A 205 8.91 9.67 -8.70
CA LEU A 205 10.14 9.50 -7.93
C LEU A 205 9.96 8.43 -6.85
N THR A 206 10.34 7.20 -7.17
CA THR A 206 10.39 6.09 -6.20
C THR A 206 11.78 5.92 -5.58
N TYR A 207 11.90 5.06 -4.57
CA TYR A 207 13.18 4.84 -3.88
C TYR A 207 14.32 4.43 -4.83
N PRO A 208 14.14 3.48 -5.78
CA PRO A 208 15.18 3.12 -6.75
C PRO A 208 15.63 4.31 -7.61
N ILE A 209 14.68 5.11 -8.10
CA ILE A 209 14.94 6.27 -8.98
C ILE A 209 15.71 7.35 -8.22
N ALA A 210 15.28 7.65 -7.00
CA ALA A 210 15.96 8.62 -6.13
C ALA A 210 17.39 8.15 -5.80
N MET A 211 17.57 6.86 -5.50
CA MET A 211 18.89 6.27 -5.23
C MET A 211 19.82 6.38 -6.44
N TYR A 212 19.31 6.14 -7.65
CA TYR A 212 20.08 6.33 -8.88
C TYR A 212 20.51 7.79 -9.05
N TYR A 213 19.57 8.73 -8.91
CA TYR A 213 19.86 10.16 -9.01
C TYR A 213 20.94 10.58 -8.02
N LYS A 214 20.87 10.11 -6.77
CA LYS A 214 21.90 10.38 -5.74
C LYS A 214 23.30 9.91 -6.16
N LEU A 215 23.41 8.82 -6.90
CA LEU A 215 24.69 8.23 -7.31
C LEU A 215 25.22 8.79 -8.63
N LYS A 216 24.34 9.14 -9.57
CA LYS A 216 24.71 9.55 -10.93
C LYS A 216 24.59 11.05 -11.18
N GLY A 217 23.84 11.77 -10.35
CA GLY A 217 23.56 13.20 -10.51
C GLY A 217 22.56 13.52 -11.63
N ALA A 218 21.91 12.51 -12.21
CA ALA A 218 20.91 12.63 -13.26
C ALA A 218 19.79 11.62 -13.05
N LEU A 219 18.58 11.93 -13.51
CA LEU A 219 17.43 11.02 -13.46
C LEU A 219 17.58 9.93 -14.53
N PRO A 220 17.06 8.72 -14.29
CA PRO A 220 17.10 7.64 -15.29
C PRO A 220 16.20 7.99 -16.48
N HIS A 221 16.64 7.62 -17.68
CA HIS A 221 15.85 7.73 -18.91
C HIS A 221 15.08 6.44 -19.20
N SER A 222 15.55 5.31 -18.64
CA SER A 222 15.02 3.98 -18.88
C SER A 222 15.28 3.07 -17.67
N CYS A 223 14.59 1.92 -17.60
CA CYS A 223 14.82 0.98 -16.50
C CYS A 223 16.22 0.36 -16.54
N GLU A 224 16.82 0.26 -17.72
CA GLU A 224 18.17 -0.26 -17.95
C GLU A 224 19.22 0.56 -17.20
N ASP A 225 19.00 1.87 -17.06
CA ASP A 225 19.89 2.77 -16.31
C ASP A 225 20.03 2.34 -14.84
N LEU A 226 19.01 1.70 -14.27
CA LEU A 226 18.98 1.30 -12.87
C LEU A 226 19.71 -0.03 -12.62
N THR A 227 20.05 -0.79 -13.66
CA THR A 227 20.77 -2.08 -13.56
C THR A 227 21.97 -2.05 -12.58
N PRO A 228 22.84 -1.01 -12.58
CA PRO A 228 23.98 -0.94 -11.67
C PRO A 228 23.62 -0.82 -10.18
N ILE A 229 22.41 -0.36 -9.84
CA ILE A 229 21.98 -0.17 -8.46
C ILE A 229 21.10 -1.32 -7.96
N ILE A 230 20.51 -2.13 -8.85
CA ILE A 230 19.65 -3.28 -8.50
C ILE A 230 20.30 -4.19 -7.44
N PRO A 231 21.59 -4.59 -7.53
CA PRO A 231 22.19 -5.45 -6.50
C PRO A 231 22.16 -4.86 -5.08
N GLN A 232 22.24 -3.53 -4.96
CA GLN A 232 22.17 -2.85 -3.67
C GLN A 232 20.74 -2.85 -3.12
N ILE A 233 19.74 -2.69 -3.99
CA ILE A 233 18.33 -2.75 -3.62
C ILE A 233 17.92 -4.17 -3.23
N VAL A 234 18.40 -5.18 -3.97
CA VAL A 234 18.23 -6.61 -3.62
C VAL A 234 18.75 -6.89 -2.22
N LYS A 235 19.92 -6.36 -1.84
CA LYS A 235 20.44 -6.49 -0.48
C LYS A 235 19.51 -5.88 0.57
N ILE A 236 18.92 -4.71 0.30
CA ILE A 236 17.95 -4.08 1.21
C ILE A 236 16.70 -4.95 1.37
N LEU A 237 16.16 -5.51 0.27
CA LEU A 237 15.03 -6.44 0.32
C LEU A 237 15.37 -7.69 1.12
N GLN A 238 16.56 -8.26 0.94
CA GLN A 238 17.04 -9.41 1.73
C GLN A 238 17.17 -9.07 3.22
N ASP A 239 17.64 -7.88 3.57
CA ASP A 239 17.71 -7.41 4.96
C ASP A 239 16.30 -7.29 5.58
N PHE A 240 15.31 -6.78 4.84
CA PHE A 240 13.91 -6.78 5.29
C PHE A 240 13.39 -8.21 5.51
N LEU A 241 13.67 -9.14 4.60
CA LEU A 241 13.26 -10.55 4.74
C LEU A 241 13.88 -11.21 5.98
N ILE A 242 15.17 -10.96 6.24
CA ILE A 242 15.85 -11.45 7.44
C ILE A 242 15.19 -10.88 8.70
N ASN A 243 14.85 -9.59 8.71
CA ASN A 243 14.19 -8.95 9.84
C ASN A 243 12.78 -9.49 10.05
N ILE A 244 12.00 -9.65 8.98
CA ILE A 244 10.67 -10.26 9.03
C ILE A 244 10.79 -11.65 9.63
N LYS A 245 11.66 -12.52 9.11
CA LYS A 245 11.84 -13.90 9.62
C LYS A 245 12.23 -13.95 11.11
N LYS A 246 12.97 -12.95 11.62
CA LYS A 246 13.33 -12.86 13.05
C LYS A 246 12.18 -12.39 13.94
N LEU A 247 11.24 -11.62 13.37
CA LEU A 247 10.11 -11.01 14.06
C LEU A 247 8.81 -11.78 13.87
N GLU A 248 8.77 -12.67 12.88
CA GLU A 248 7.58 -13.37 12.41
C GLU A 248 7.11 -14.42 13.43
N GLU A 249 5.86 -14.29 13.87
CA GLU A 249 5.14 -15.24 14.72
C GLU A 249 4.45 -16.33 13.86
N ASP A 250 5.21 -17.00 13.00
CA ASP A 250 4.74 -18.07 12.11
C ASP A 250 3.55 -17.75 11.17
N SER A 251 3.30 -16.48 10.86
CA SER A 251 2.26 -16.04 9.91
C SER A 251 2.36 -16.75 8.55
N LEU A 252 1.34 -17.50 8.17
CA LEU A 252 1.31 -18.16 6.86
C LEU A 252 1.05 -17.15 5.75
N ILE A 253 0.28 -16.10 6.03
CA ILE A 253 -0.11 -15.10 5.03
C ILE A 253 1.06 -14.20 4.65
N ILE A 254 1.91 -13.80 5.61
CA ILE A 254 3.14 -13.06 5.31
C ILE A 254 4.05 -13.91 4.42
N LYS A 255 4.25 -15.20 4.76
CA LYS A 255 5.06 -16.13 3.95
C LYS A 255 4.51 -16.29 2.53
N GLU A 256 3.21 -16.48 2.36
CA GLU A 256 2.56 -16.58 1.04
C GLU A 256 2.69 -15.30 0.21
N ASN A 257 2.48 -14.14 0.84
CA ASN A 257 2.60 -12.85 0.16
C ASN A 257 4.05 -12.57 -0.28
N ILE A 258 5.03 -12.86 0.58
CA ILE A 258 6.46 -12.78 0.26
C ILE A 258 6.80 -13.70 -0.91
N PHE A 259 6.32 -14.96 -0.87
CA PHE A 259 6.56 -15.92 -1.96
C PHE A 259 6.02 -15.41 -3.29
N ARG A 260 4.80 -14.86 -3.31
CA ARG A 260 4.22 -14.30 -4.53
C ARG A 260 5.04 -13.13 -5.07
N ILE A 261 5.43 -12.19 -4.21
CA ILE A 261 6.24 -11.03 -4.59
C ILE A 261 7.61 -11.47 -5.14
N LYS A 262 8.25 -12.46 -4.50
CA LYS A 262 9.50 -13.05 -5.02
C LYS A 262 9.33 -13.62 -6.42
N SER A 263 8.23 -14.32 -6.68
CA SER A 263 7.93 -14.84 -8.02
C SER A 263 7.71 -13.71 -9.03
N GLU A 264 7.02 -12.63 -8.65
CA GLU A 264 6.81 -11.45 -9.51
C GLU A 264 8.16 -10.77 -9.84
N LEU A 265 9.07 -10.65 -8.87
CA LEU A 265 10.43 -10.12 -9.07
C LEU A 265 11.31 -11.02 -9.95
N SER A 266 11.26 -12.34 -9.73
CA SER A 266 12.02 -13.30 -10.55
C SER A 266 11.57 -13.28 -12.02
N ASN A 267 10.27 -13.10 -12.28
CA ASN A 267 9.75 -12.88 -13.64
C ASN A 267 10.30 -11.60 -14.30
N ARG A 268 10.83 -10.66 -13.52
CA ARG A 268 11.53 -9.44 -13.97
C ARG A 268 13.06 -9.59 -14.00
N GLY A 269 13.59 -10.79 -13.72
CA GLY A 269 15.03 -11.06 -13.64
C GLY A 269 15.70 -10.59 -12.34
N ILE A 270 14.92 -10.34 -11.28
CA ILE A 270 15.41 -9.91 -9.96
C ILE A 270 15.27 -11.08 -8.98
N GLU A 271 16.39 -11.64 -8.54
CA GLU A 271 16.44 -12.80 -7.64
C GLU A 271 16.67 -12.38 -6.18
N LEU A 272 15.90 -12.96 -5.24
CA LEU A 272 15.90 -12.64 -3.80
C LEU A 272 16.24 -13.81 -2.87
#